data_AF-A0A7S0NEI1-F1
#
_entry.id   AF-A0A7S0NEI1-F1
#
_cell.length_a   1.000
_cell.length_b   1.000
_cell.length_c   1.000
_cell.angle_alpha   90.00
_cell.angle_beta   90.00
_cell.angle_gamma   90.00
#
_symmetry.space_group_name_H-M   'P 1'
#
loop_
_entity.id
_entity.type
_entity.pdbx_description
1 polymer ?
#
loop_
_entity_poly.entity_id
_entity_poly.type
_entity_poly.pdbx_seq_one_letter_code
_entity_poly.pdbx_strand_id
1 'polypeptide(L)'
;KAAVAASSSEAEHRSLFRLLLLCAALFGAACACVVVLTDTTMAQLPQLLRDVATFRRTPCTAMDNAAAVIAIVMSLPPLVLADYTICAACCPNPGARWFLLHALGNFVVAVLCVPDFVHTAHNPPAAMSVAYCASLPSYGQGLLAPCSDWPTCIIIAMHLYHMLSFQLDANDMFHHLLFVPIIGGMNFFYPNGAVANILSFFISGLPGGVSYLLLAMVKTGHVSAFSEKRVSCSINTWLRGPGICAFCTICILGWSRPYPGTPPAHVMPWFLFWPSIAVVFFNAQYYAQRVIGNYYIRKAQDHAKRGIKRVDLHAS
;
A
#
# COMPACT_ATOMS: atom_id res chain seq x y z
N LYS A 1 -14.32 -34.68 -22.55
CA LYS A 1 -14.89 -33.30 -22.48
C LYS A 1 -13.94 -32.35 -21.73
N ALA A 2 -12.68 -32.29 -22.15
CA ALA A 2 -11.60 -31.60 -21.45
C ALA A 2 -10.83 -30.63 -22.38
N ALA A 3 -11.52 -30.03 -23.36
CA ALA A 3 -10.88 -29.13 -24.34
C ALA A 3 -11.82 -28.03 -24.87
N VAL A 4 -12.87 -27.65 -24.13
CA VAL A 4 -13.81 -26.59 -24.56
C VAL A 4 -14.18 -25.73 -23.36
N ALA A 5 -13.28 -24.80 -23.00
CA ALA A 5 -13.55 -23.55 -22.25
C ALA A 5 -12.28 -22.66 -22.12
N ALA A 6 -11.36 -22.70 -23.08
CA ALA A 6 -10.18 -21.83 -23.12
C ALA A 6 -10.33 -20.79 -24.24
N SER A 7 -11.47 -20.11 -24.28
CA SER A 7 -11.72 -19.02 -25.24
C SER A 7 -12.72 -18.04 -24.65
N SER A 8 -12.22 -17.04 -23.90
CA SER A 8 -12.79 -15.67 -23.74
C SER A 8 -12.45 -14.98 -22.40
N SER A 9 -11.18 -14.89 -21.99
CA SER A 9 -10.66 -13.76 -21.17
C SER A 9 -9.15 -13.88 -20.91
N GLU A 10 -8.34 -14.17 -21.93
CA GLU A 10 -6.90 -13.98 -21.76
C GLU A 10 -6.64 -12.47 -21.63
N ALA A 11 -6.47 -12.06 -20.38
CA ALA A 11 -6.33 -10.68 -19.96
C ALA A 11 -5.21 -10.00 -20.76
N GLU A 12 -5.59 -9.01 -21.57
CA GLU A 12 -4.66 -8.25 -22.41
C GLU A 12 -3.69 -7.49 -21.49
N HIS A 13 -2.48 -8.03 -21.32
CA HIS A 13 -1.37 -7.27 -20.77
C HIS A 13 -1.00 -6.21 -21.80
N ARG A 14 -1.13 -4.92 -21.45
CA ARG A 14 -0.89 -3.84 -22.42
C ARG A 14 0.55 -3.88 -22.88
N SER A 15 0.78 -3.62 -24.17
CA SER A 15 2.14 -3.65 -24.73
C SER A 15 3.08 -2.70 -23.98
N LEU A 16 4.31 -3.15 -23.74
CA LEU A 16 5.36 -2.39 -23.03
C LEU A 16 5.51 -0.97 -23.59
N PHE A 17 5.48 -0.84 -24.92
CA PHE A 17 5.60 0.45 -25.59
C PHE A 17 4.48 1.43 -25.19
N ARG A 18 3.22 1.00 -25.18
CA ARG A 18 2.09 1.84 -24.75
C ARG A 18 2.22 2.23 -23.29
N LEU A 19 2.68 1.30 -22.46
CA LEU A 19 2.88 1.55 -21.02
C LEU A 19 3.99 2.56 -20.76
N LEU A 20 5.12 2.45 -21.45
CA LEU A 20 6.21 3.41 -21.36
C LEU A 20 5.78 4.82 -21.81
N LEU A 21 4.98 4.92 -22.88
CA LEU A 21 4.40 6.19 -23.32
C LEU A 21 3.47 6.80 -22.25
N LEU A 22 2.61 5.99 -21.63
CA LEU A 22 1.72 6.45 -20.56
C LEU A 22 2.51 6.90 -19.32
N CYS A 23 3.55 6.15 -18.91
CA CYS A 23 4.42 6.56 -17.82
C CYS A 23 5.16 7.87 -18.13
N ALA A 24 5.64 8.06 -19.37
CA ALA A 24 6.27 9.30 -19.78
C ALA A 24 5.28 10.48 -19.78
N ALA A 25 4.06 10.27 -20.25
CA ALA A 25 3.00 11.29 -20.22
C ALA A 25 2.62 11.67 -18.77
N LEU A 26 2.47 10.67 -17.89
CA LEU A 26 2.22 10.89 -16.46
C LEU A 26 3.36 11.64 -15.78
N PHE A 27 4.62 11.35 -16.14
CA PHE A 27 5.77 12.10 -15.65
C PHE A 27 5.76 13.56 -16.09
N GLY A 28 5.48 13.82 -17.38
CA GLY A 28 5.34 15.18 -17.89
C GLY A 28 4.21 15.95 -17.19
N ALA A 29 3.04 15.33 -17.06
CA ALA A 29 1.90 15.93 -16.36
C ALA A 29 2.19 16.19 -14.88
N ALA A 30 2.83 15.25 -14.18
CA ALA A 30 3.24 15.39 -12.79
C ALA A 30 4.22 16.55 -12.60
N CYS A 31 5.22 16.67 -13.48
CA CYS A 31 6.16 17.80 -13.45
C CYS A 31 5.43 19.15 -13.62
N ALA A 32 4.49 19.23 -14.56
CA ALA A 32 3.67 20.43 -14.76
C ALA A 32 2.80 20.73 -13.52
N CYS A 33 2.15 19.71 -12.94
CA CYS A 33 1.37 19.86 -11.71
C CYS A 33 2.23 20.34 -10.54
N VAL A 34 3.45 19.83 -10.37
CA VAL A 34 4.37 20.32 -9.33
C VAL A 34 4.63 21.82 -9.51
N VAL A 35 4.89 22.27 -10.73
CA VAL A 35 5.18 23.69 -10.99
C VAL A 35 3.96 24.59 -10.84
N VAL A 36 2.77 24.10 -11.17
CA VAL A 36 1.53 24.87 -11.11
C VAL A 36 0.91 24.90 -9.71
N LEU A 37 1.01 23.80 -8.96
CA LEU A 37 0.30 23.59 -7.70
C LEU A 37 1.20 23.76 -6.46
N THR A 38 2.50 23.99 -6.65
CA THR A 38 3.44 24.21 -5.56
C THR A 38 4.31 25.42 -5.87
N ASP A 39 5.04 25.93 -4.88
CA ASP A 39 5.99 27.04 -5.05
C ASP A 39 7.28 26.63 -5.81
N THR A 40 7.29 25.46 -6.47
CA THR A 40 8.45 24.96 -7.22
C THR A 40 8.51 25.60 -8.60
N THR A 41 9.59 26.34 -8.88
CA THR A 41 9.82 26.92 -10.21
C THR A 41 10.37 25.89 -11.21
N MET A 42 10.19 26.14 -12.51
CA MET A 42 10.79 25.31 -13.58
C MET A 42 12.32 25.16 -13.44
N ALA A 43 13.01 26.19 -12.93
CA ALA A 43 14.46 26.17 -12.73
C ALA A 43 14.89 25.25 -11.57
N GLN A 44 14.04 25.06 -10.56
CA GLN A 44 14.31 24.19 -9.42
C GLN A 44 13.99 22.72 -9.70
N LEU A 45 13.14 22.44 -10.70
CA LEU A 45 12.67 21.08 -10.99
C LEU A 45 13.79 20.06 -11.26
N PRO A 46 14.86 20.34 -12.05
CA PRO A 46 15.94 19.38 -12.26
C PRO A 46 16.67 19.02 -10.96
N GLN A 47 16.86 19.99 -10.06
CA GLN A 47 17.50 19.75 -8.77
C GLN A 47 16.59 18.94 -7.85
N LEU A 48 15.29 19.26 -7.79
CA LEU A 48 14.30 18.47 -7.06
C LEU A 48 14.28 17.00 -7.53
N LEU A 49 14.21 16.78 -8.85
CA LEU A 49 14.28 15.45 -9.45
C LEU A 49 15.53 14.70 -9.00
N ARG A 50 16.70 15.34 -9.08
CA ARG A 50 17.97 14.75 -8.65
C ARG A 50 17.99 14.43 -7.17
N ASP A 51 17.50 15.34 -6.32
CA ASP A 51 17.55 15.16 -4.88
C ASP A 51 16.61 14.04 -4.41
N VAL A 52 15.42 13.92 -5.01
CA VAL A 52 14.51 12.79 -4.75
C VAL A 52 15.10 11.49 -5.27
N ALA A 53 15.66 11.49 -6.49
CA ALA A 53 16.28 10.31 -7.11
C ALA A 53 17.47 9.75 -6.32
N THR A 54 18.21 10.64 -5.66
CA THR A 54 19.41 10.29 -4.88
C THR A 54 19.13 10.21 -3.39
N PHE A 55 17.85 10.27 -2.98
CA PHE A 55 17.41 10.28 -1.59
C PHE A 55 18.05 11.38 -0.73
N ARG A 56 18.53 12.47 -1.34
CA ARG A 56 18.99 13.67 -0.62
C ARG A 56 17.82 14.50 -0.09
N ARG A 57 16.63 14.29 -0.66
CA ARG A 57 15.36 14.84 -0.21
C ARG A 57 14.30 13.76 -0.30
N THR A 58 13.72 13.39 0.82
CA THR A 58 12.59 12.46 0.86
C THR A 58 11.28 13.20 1.01
N PRO A 59 10.18 12.73 0.40
CA PRO A 59 8.87 13.26 0.73
C PRO A 59 8.56 12.94 2.19
N CYS A 60 8.05 13.92 2.94
CA CYS A 60 7.79 13.80 4.37
C CYS A 60 6.48 14.49 4.78
N THR A 61 5.56 13.70 5.32
CA THR A 61 4.43 14.11 6.16
C THR A 61 3.63 15.31 5.61
N ALA A 62 3.16 15.26 4.36
CA ALA A 62 2.41 16.35 3.70
C ALA A 62 3.14 17.72 3.60
N MET A 63 4.37 17.85 4.12
CA MET A 63 5.17 19.08 4.09
C MET A 63 5.88 19.26 2.75
N ASP A 64 5.95 18.20 1.95
CA ASP A 64 6.71 18.17 0.71
C ASP A 64 5.98 17.44 -0.42
N ASN A 65 4.81 17.96 -0.77
CA ASN A 65 3.98 17.41 -1.84
C ASN A 65 4.66 17.42 -3.20
N ALA A 66 5.59 18.37 -3.44
CA ALA A 66 6.40 18.40 -4.65
C ALA A 66 7.29 17.15 -4.74
N ALA A 67 8.04 16.83 -3.68
CA ALA A 67 8.85 15.61 -3.63
C ALA A 67 7.97 14.35 -3.68
N ALA A 68 6.77 14.36 -3.08
CA ALA A 68 5.87 13.21 -3.09
C ALA A 68 5.38 12.87 -4.50
N VAL A 69 4.96 13.87 -5.27
CA VAL A 69 4.55 13.69 -6.67
C VAL A 69 5.70 13.12 -7.51
N ILE A 70 6.92 13.65 -7.34
CA ILE A 70 8.11 13.10 -8.01
C ILE A 70 8.36 11.65 -7.57
N ALA A 71 8.33 11.35 -6.27
CA ALA A 71 8.54 10.02 -5.73
C ALA A 71 7.54 8.99 -6.26
N ILE A 72 6.25 9.35 -6.39
CA ILE A 72 5.22 8.49 -6.99
C ILE A 72 5.61 8.11 -8.42
N VAL A 73 5.96 9.09 -9.26
CA VAL A 73 6.28 8.79 -10.66
C VAL A 73 7.61 8.05 -10.79
N MET A 74 8.60 8.41 -9.98
CA MET A 74 9.88 7.70 -9.92
C MET A 74 9.76 6.25 -9.46
N SER A 75 8.67 5.89 -8.79
CA SER A 75 8.38 4.50 -8.41
C SER A 75 7.82 3.66 -9.56
N LEU A 76 7.33 4.26 -10.66
CA LEU A 76 6.77 3.51 -11.80
C LEU A 76 7.82 2.73 -12.61
N PRO A 77 9.00 3.29 -13.00
CA PRO A 77 9.98 2.53 -13.77
C PRO A 77 10.51 1.27 -13.07
N PRO A 78 10.84 1.28 -11.76
CA PRO A 78 11.18 0.05 -11.04
C PRO A 78 10.07 -1.01 -11.07
N LEU A 79 8.79 -0.60 -11.00
CA LEU A 79 7.66 -1.52 -11.11
C LEU A 79 7.56 -2.13 -12.51
N VAL A 80 7.69 -1.32 -13.56
CA VAL A 80 7.74 -1.82 -14.96
C VAL A 80 8.89 -2.81 -15.13
N LEU A 81 10.08 -2.47 -14.63
CA LEU A 81 11.26 -3.31 -14.74
C LEU A 81 11.04 -4.65 -14.01
N ALA A 82 10.60 -4.61 -12.75
CA ALA A 82 10.31 -5.82 -11.97
C ALA A 82 9.25 -6.69 -12.64
N ASP A 83 8.21 -6.07 -13.19
CA ASP A 83 7.12 -6.75 -13.86
C ASP A 83 7.59 -7.51 -15.11
N TYR A 84 8.37 -6.86 -15.98
CA TYR A 84 8.82 -7.44 -17.26
C TYR A 84 10.07 -8.32 -17.15
N THR A 85 10.81 -8.26 -16.03
CA THR A 85 12.01 -9.09 -15.83
C THR A 85 11.73 -10.23 -14.86
N ILE A 86 11.41 -9.93 -13.60
CA ILE A 86 11.26 -10.92 -12.54
C ILE A 86 9.88 -11.58 -12.65
N CYS A 87 8.81 -10.79 -12.66
CA CYS A 87 7.46 -11.35 -12.56
C CYS A 87 7.06 -12.10 -13.84
N ALA A 88 7.38 -11.57 -15.02
CA ALA A 88 7.13 -12.26 -16.29
C ALA A 88 7.90 -13.59 -16.40
N ALA A 89 9.13 -13.65 -15.89
CA ALA A 89 9.92 -14.89 -15.89
C ALA A 89 9.38 -15.93 -14.90
N CYS A 90 8.95 -15.51 -13.71
CA CYS A 90 8.45 -16.43 -12.68
C CYS A 90 6.97 -16.82 -12.85
N CYS A 91 6.15 -15.97 -13.48
CA CYS A 91 4.70 -16.09 -13.50
C CYS A 91 4.14 -15.75 -14.89
N PRO A 92 4.01 -16.74 -15.80
CA PRO A 92 3.46 -16.50 -17.14
C PRO A 92 1.99 -16.04 -17.12
N ASN A 93 1.21 -16.45 -16.12
CA ASN A 93 -0.18 -16.03 -15.97
C ASN A 93 -0.25 -14.55 -15.52
N PRO A 94 -0.95 -13.65 -16.23
CA PRO A 94 -1.01 -12.23 -15.88
C PRO A 94 -1.50 -11.95 -14.46
N GLY A 95 -2.46 -12.74 -13.95
CA GLY A 95 -2.93 -12.60 -12.58
C GLY A 95 -1.88 -13.03 -11.54
N ALA A 96 -1.10 -14.07 -11.83
CA ALA A 96 -0.01 -14.50 -10.96
C ALA A 96 1.13 -13.47 -10.97
N ARG A 97 1.43 -12.93 -12.15
CA ARG A 97 2.41 -11.87 -12.38
C ARG A 97 2.09 -10.62 -11.55
N TRP A 98 0.84 -10.16 -11.62
CA TRP A 98 0.37 -9.04 -10.79
C TRP A 98 0.53 -9.33 -9.29
N PHE A 99 0.08 -10.51 -8.83
CA PHE A 99 0.21 -10.88 -7.43
C PHE A 99 1.66 -10.92 -6.96
N LEU A 100 2.59 -11.41 -7.79
CA LEU A 100 4.01 -11.40 -7.45
C LEU A 100 4.57 -9.97 -7.40
N LEU A 101 4.25 -9.13 -8.39
CA LEU A 101 4.68 -7.73 -8.42
C LEU A 101 4.18 -6.97 -7.18
N HIS A 102 2.91 -7.15 -6.85
CA HIS A 102 2.27 -6.55 -5.68
C HIS A 102 2.92 -7.05 -4.39
N ALA A 103 3.28 -8.33 -4.31
CA ALA A 103 4.02 -8.87 -3.16
C ALA A 103 5.39 -8.21 -2.99
N LEU A 104 6.16 -8.06 -4.07
CA LEU A 104 7.48 -7.42 -4.04
C LEU A 104 7.39 -5.98 -3.55
N GLY A 105 6.50 -5.18 -4.11
CA GLY A 105 6.32 -3.79 -3.68
C GLY A 105 5.85 -3.68 -2.23
N ASN A 106 4.95 -4.57 -1.78
CA ASN A 106 4.52 -4.61 -0.38
C ASN A 106 5.64 -4.97 0.60
N PHE A 107 6.57 -5.85 0.22
CA PHE A 107 7.75 -6.12 1.06
C PHE A 107 8.70 -4.91 1.13
N VAL A 108 8.90 -4.19 0.02
CA VAL A 108 9.66 -2.93 0.03
C VAL A 108 9.00 -1.92 0.96
N VAL A 109 7.69 -1.71 0.84
CA VAL A 109 6.89 -0.86 1.74
C VAL A 109 7.11 -1.27 3.20
N ALA A 110 7.03 -2.57 3.51
CA ALA A 110 7.20 -3.06 4.87
C ALA A 110 8.59 -2.72 5.46
N VAL A 111 9.65 -2.85 4.66
CA VAL A 111 11.03 -2.50 5.06
C VAL A 111 11.16 -1.00 5.30
N LEU A 112 10.62 -0.17 4.41
CA LEU A 112 10.69 1.29 4.53
C LEU A 112 9.91 1.83 5.74
N CYS A 113 8.90 1.10 6.23
CA CYS A 113 8.16 1.47 7.44
C CYS A 113 8.92 1.16 8.76
N VAL A 114 10.00 0.37 8.73
CA VAL A 114 10.69 -0.10 9.96
C VAL A 114 11.19 1.03 10.87
N PRO A 115 11.83 2.11 10.37
CA PRO A 115 12.26 3.21 11.23
C PRO A 115 11.12 3.79 12.06
N ASP A 116 9.94 3.94 11.46
CA ASP A 116 8.78 4.53 12.12
C ASP A 116 8.12 3.62 13.14
N PHE A 117 8.23 2.30 12.98
CA PHE A 117 7.89 1.36 14.08
C PHE A 117 8.78 1.60 15.29
N VAL A 118 10.09 1.72 15.08
CA VAL A 118 11.06 1.93 16.16
C VAL A 118 10.78 3.25 16.87
N HIS A 119 10.64 4.35 16.11
CA HIS A 119 10.38 5.67 16.69
C HIS A 119 9.01 5.77 17.38
N THR A 120 7.96 5.19 16.78
CA THR A 120 6.62 5.14 17.40
C THR A 120 6.64 4.31 18.68
N ALA A 121 7.38 3.20 18.72
CA ALA A 121 7.49 2.36 19.93
C ALA A 121 8.23 3.08 21.06
N HIS A 122 9.26 3.87 20.74
CA HIS A 122 10.01 4.64 21.75
C HIS A 122 9.25 5.85 22.29
N ASN A 123 8.43 6.50 21.46
CA ASN A 123 7.66 7.69 21.88
C ASN A 123 6.26 7.73 21.24
N PRO A 124 5.33 6.85 21.68
CA PRO A 124 3.99 6.77 21.09
C PRO A 124 3.20 8.09 21.05
N PRO A 125 3.24 8.95 22.11
CA PRO A 125 2.54 10.24 22.07
C PRO A 125 3.04 11.20 20.98
N ALA A 126 4.26 10.99 20.48
CA ALA A 126 4.86 11.83 19.44
C ALA A 126 4.67 11.26 18.02
N ALA A 127 3.98 10.11 17.87
CA ALA A 127 3.89 9.38 16.59
C ALA A 127 3.24 10.20 15.45
N MET A 128 2.36 11.14 15.78
CA MET A 128 1.74 12.06 14.80
C MET A 128 2.50 13.38 14.62
N SER A 129 3.54 13.63 15.41
CA SER A 129 4.19 14.93 15.46
C SER A 129 5.30 15.06 14.42
N VAL A 130 5.13 15.97 13.47
CA VAL A 130 6.20 16.34 12.54
C VAL A 130 7.34 17.05 13.23
N ALA A 131 7.07 17.80 14.31
CA ALA A 131 8.13 18.42 15.09
C ALA A 131 9.06 17.36 15.71
N TYR A 132 8.49 16.26 16.21
CA TYR A 132 9.27 15.11 16.66
C TYR A 132 10.04 14.48 15.49
N CYS A 133 9.39 14.19 14.36
CA CYS A 133 10.07 13.66 13.18
C CYS A 133 11.26 14.52 12.75
N ALA A 134 11.10 15.84 12.70
CA ALA A 134 12.15 16.79 12.33
C ALA A 134 13.33 16.83 13.30
N SER A 135 13.13 16.37 14.54
CA SER A 135 14.21 16.23 15.54
C SER A 135 15.01 14.92 15.41
N LEU A 136 14.54 13.96 14.61
CA LEU A 136 15.18 12.66 14.48
C LEU A 136 16.39 12.74 13.54
N PRO A 137 17.43 11.92 13.78
CA PRO A 137 18.53 11.80 12.84
C PRO A 137 18.03 11.38 11.46
N SER A 138 18.61 11.96 10.41
CA SER A 138 18.30 11.64 9.01
C SER A 138 16.86 11.96 8.57
N TYR A 139 16.12 12.78 9.32
CA TYR A 139 14.82 13.29 8.84
C TYR A 139 14.98 14.00 7.48
N GLY A 140 14.10 13.66 6.54
CA GLY A 140 14.11 14.23 5.19
C GLY A 140 15.23 13.70 4.26
N GLN A 141 16.09 12.79 4.73
CA GLN A 141 17.27 12.34 3.97
C GLN A 141 17.54 10.84 4.12
N GLY A 142 17.75 10.17 2.99
CA GLY A 142 18.03 8.74 2.90
C GLY A 142 16.78 7.90 2.72
N LEU A 143 16.95 6.70 2.17
CA LEU A 143 15.83 5.79 1.84
C LEU A 143 15.02 5.35 3.08
N LEU A 144 15.69 5.20 4.23
CA LEU A 144 15.10 4.82 5.51
C LEU A 144 14.92 6.03 6.44
N ALA A 145 14.71 7.22 5.88
CA ALA A 145 14.42 8.41 6.66
C ALA A 145 13.14 8.22 7.49
N PRO A 146 13.13 8.59 8.77
CA PRO A 146 11.93 8.53 9.59
C PRO A 146 10.86 9.48 9.05
N CYS A 147 9.60 9.08 9.18
CA CYS A 147 8.42 9.80 8.72
C CYS A 147 8.46 10.14 7.22
N SER A 148 9.13 9.31 6.41
CA SER A 148 9.12 9.48 4.96
C SER A 148 7.83 8.95 4.34
N ASP A 149 7.28 9.65 3.36
CA ASP A 149 6.12 9.22 2.59
C ASP A 149 6.47 8.21 1.47
N TRP A 150 7.73 7.76 1.35
CA TRP A 150 8.13 6.74 0.35
C TRP A 150 7.21 5.50 0.36
N PRO A 151 6.84 4.92 1.52
CA PRO A 151 5.89 3.80 1.55
C PRO A 151 4.56 4.13 0.88
N THR A 152 3.96 5.27 1.22
CA THR A 152 2.70 5.74 0.64
C THR A 152 2.84 6.02 -0.86
N CYS A 153 3.95 6.65 -1.29
CA CYS A 153 4.23 6.94 -2.69
C CYS A 153 4.34 5.65 -3.52
N ILE A 154 5.02 4.62 -3.01
CA ILE A 154 5.15 3.32 -3.66
C ILE A 154 3.79 2.61 -3.72
N ILE A 155 3.00 2.65 -2.64
CA ILE A 155 1.63 2.11 -2.63
C ILE A 155 0.81 2.74 -3.76
N ILE A 156 0.81 4.07 -3.87
CA ILE A 156 0.04 4.76 -4.90
C ILE A 156 0.57 4.43 -6.30
N ALA A 157 1.89 4.41 -6.48
CA ALA A 157 2.51 4.03 -7.75
C ALA A 157 2.13 2.59 -8.18
N MET A 158 2.07 1.64 -7.25
CA MET A 158 1.61 0.28 -7.52
C MET A 158 0.16 0.24 -8.00
N HIS A 159 -0.73 1.00 -7.36
CA HIS A 159 -2.15 1.04 -7.72
C HIS A 159 -2.36 1.75 -9.07
N LEU A 160 -1.62 2.83 -9.34
CA LEU A 160 -1.59 3.47 -10.65
C LEU A 160 -1.10 2.48 -11.71
N TYR A 161 0.00 1.77 -11.45
CA TYR A 161 0.52 0.74 -12.35
C TYR A 161 -0.49 -0.38 -12.62
N HIS A 162 -1.20 -0.83 -11.59
CA HIS A 162 -2.27 -1.82 -11.69
C HIS A 162 -3.33 -1.37 -12.68
N MET A 163 -3.86 -0.15 -12.48
CA MET A 163 -4.91 0.42 -13.31
C MET A 163 -4.48 0.63 -14.76
N LEU A 164 -3.19 0.87 -15.00
CA LEU A 164 -2.64 1.06 -16.33
C LEU A 164 -2.32 -0.25 -17.05
N SER A 165 -1.92 -1.29 -16.34
CA SER A 165 -1.27 -2.47 -16.93
C SER A 165 -2.09 -3.76 -16.85
N PHE A 166 -2.99 -3.86 -15.88
CA PHE A 166 -3.80 -5.06 -15.63
C PHE A 166 -5.29 -4.75 -15.66
N GLN A 167 -6.09 -5.78 -15.88
CA GLN A 167 -7.55 -5.66 -15.85
C GLN A 167 -8.04 -5.58 -14.40
N LEU A 168 -8.92 -4.63 -14.15
CA LEU A 168 -9.55 -4.41 -12.85
C LEU A 168 -10.94 -5.04 -12.85
N ASP A 169 -11.27 -5.78 -11.81
CA ASP A 169 -12.66 -6.14 -11.55
C ASP A 169 -13.42 -5.02 -10.81
N ALA A 170 -14.72 -5.21 -10.58
CA ALA A 170 -15.54 -4.21 -9.89
C ALA A 170 -15.13 -3.99 -8.41
N ASN A 171 -14.64 -5.03 -7.73
CA ASN A 171 -14.13 -4.91 -6.37
C ASN A 171 -12.80 -4.14 -6.36
N ASP A 172 -11.94 -4.40 -7.33
CA ASP A 172 -10.71 -3.64 -7.53
C ASP A 172 -11.06 -2.18 -7.77
N MET A 173 -12.00 -1.88 -8.66
CA MET A 173 -12.36 -0.49 -8.91
C MET A 173 -12.91 0.22 -7.68
N PHE A 174 -13.78 -0.43 -6.91
CA PHE A 174 -14.25 0.09 -5.63
C PHE A 174 -13.07 0.37 -4.68
N HIS A 175 -12.12 -0.57 -4.57
CA HIS A 175 -10.96 -0.41 -3.71
C HIS A 175 -10.07 0.77 -4.14
N HIS A 176 -9.80 0.89 -5.45
CA HIS A 176 -8.91 1.90 -6.00
C HIS A 176 -9.54 3.30 -5.99
N LEU A 177 -10.87 3.42 -6.12
CA LEU A 177 -11.53 4.73 -6.10
C LEU A 177 -11.91 5.20 -4.70
N LEU A 178 -12.22 4.28 -3.78
CA LEU A 178 -12.59 4.65 -2.41
C LEU A 178 -11.35 4.79 -1.51
N PHE A 179 -10.53 3.74 -1.42
CA PHE A 179 -9.50 3.69 -0.38
C PHE A 179 -8.22 4.41 -0.78
N VAL A 180 -7.78 4.31 -2.04
CA VAL A 180 -6.51 4.94 -2.45
C VAL A 180 -6.58 6.48 -2.37
N PRO A 181 -7.62 7.18 -2.87
CA PRO A 181 -7.67 8.64 -2.82
C PRO A 181 -7.97 9.15 -1.40
N ILE A 182 -8.82 8.46 -0.64
CA ILE A 182 -9.15 8.89 0.72
C ILE A 182 -8.01 8.57 1.68
N ILE A 183 -7.57 7.31 1.79
CA ILE A 183 -6.54 6.92 2.75
C ILE A 183 -5.16 7.43 2.30
N GLY A 184 -4.80 7.23 1.03
CA GLY A 184 -3.52 7.68 0.49
C GLY A 184 -3.46 9.20 0.33
N GLY A 185 -4.53 9.82 -0.18
CA GLY A 185 -4.56 11.27 -0.39
C GLY A 185 -4.55 12.07 0.91
N MET A 186 -5.25 11.62 1.96
CA MET A 186 -5.23 12.31 3.26
C MET A 186 -3.83 12.40 3.87
N ASN A 187 -2.91 11.49 3.52
CA ASN A 187 -1.52 11.57 3.94
C ASN A 187 -0.75 12.76 3.35
N PHE A 188 -1.21 13.32 2.24
CA PHE A 188 -0.61 14.49 1.59
C PHE A 188 -1.33 15.81 1.90
N PHE A 189 -2.49 15.75 2.54
CA PHE A 189 -3.19 16.93 3.02
C PHE A 189 -2.86 17.27 4.47
N TYR A 190 -2.57 16.26 5.29
CA TYR A 190 -2.26 16.46 6.70
C TYR A 190 -0.99 15.73 7.12
N PRO A 191 -0.15 16.38 7.92
CA PRO A 191 1.06 15.77 8.47
C PRO A 191 0.73 14.71 9.52
N ASN A 192 0.82 13.44 9.14
CA ASN A 192 0.51 12.31 10.04
C ASN A 192 1.74 11.77 10.81
N GLY A 193 2.94 12.35 10.64
CA GLY A 193 4.15 11.87 11.32
C GLY A 193 4.51 10.42 10.95
N ALA A 194 5.12 9.71 11.91
CA ALA A 194 5.51 8.31 11.79
C ALA A 194 4.30 7.35 11.66
N VAL A 195 3.13 7.75 12.17
CA VAL A 195 1.95 6.88 12.21
C VAL A 195 1.45 6.50 10.81
N ALA A 196 1.68 7.36 9.81
CA ALA A 196 1.38 7.08 8.40
C ALA A 196 2.01 5.75 7.94
N ASN A 197 3.26 5.52 8.32
CA ASN A 197 3.98 4.31 7.92
C ASN A 197 3.60 3.08 8.74
N ILE A 198 3.10 3.27 9.97
CA ILE A 198 2.45 2.19 10.72
C ILE A 198 1.21 1.70 9.95
N LEU A 199 0.38 2.61 9.44
CA LEU A 199 -0.76 2.23 8.60
C LEU A 199 -0.30 1.55 7.32
N SER A 200 0.62 2.15 6.57
CA SER A 200 1.16 1.59 5.33
C SER A 200 1.66 0.16 5.51
N PHE A 201 2.35 -0.14 6.61
CA PHE A 201 2.81 -1.48 6.93
C PHE A 201 1.67 -2.49 7.11
N PHE A 202 0.62 -2.16 7.87
CA PHE A 202 -0.45 -3.11 8.13
C PHE A 202 -1.48 -3.19 6.99
N ILE A 203 -1.77 -2.08 6.32
CA ILE A 203 -2.78 -2.04 5.26
C ILE A 203 -2.26 -2.59 3.93
N SER A 204 -0.98 -2.33 3.61
CA SER A 204 -0.37 -2.71 2.34
C SER A 204 0.97 -3.41 2.48
N GLY A 205 1.75 -3.20 3.54
CA GLY A 205 3.08 -3.78 3.72
C GLY A 205 3.07 -5.29 4.00
N LEU A 206 3.63 -5.72 5.14
CA LEU A 206 3.92 -7.14 5.42
C LEU A 206 2.71 -8.08 5.27
N PRO A 207 1.51 -7.78 5.83
CA PRO A 207 0.34 -8.64 5.67
C PRO A 207 -0.05 -8.83 4.20
N GLY A 208 0.02 -7.74 3.43
CA GLY A 208 -0.25 -7.74 2.00
C GLY A 208 0.81 -8.54 1.24
N GLY A 209 2.09 -8.29 1.49
CA GLY A 209 3.21 -8.97 0.83
C GLY A 209 3.11 -10.49 0.91
N VAL A 210 2.85 -11.02 2.11
CA VAL A 210 2.69 -12.47 2.30
C VAL A 210 1.43 -12.99 1.60
N SER A 211 0.30 -12.29 1.73
CA SER A 211 -0.97 -12.72 1.13
C SER A 211 -0.88 -12.78 -0.41
N TYR A 212 -0.31 -11.75 -1.03
CA TYR A 212 -0.14 -11.69 -2.48
C TYR A 212 0.90 -12.69 -3.00
N LEU A 213 1.98 -12.94 -2.26
CA LEU A 213 2.93 -14.00 -2.61
C LEU A 213 2.25 -15.37 -2.62
N LEU A 214 1.43 -15.67 -1.62
CA LEU A 214 0.65 -16.92 -1.58
C LEU A 214 -0.33 -17.02 -2.74
N LEU A 215 -1.00 -15.93 -3.13
CA LEU A 215 -1.88 -15.93 -4.30
C LEU A 215 -1.13 -16.19 -5.61
N ALA A 216 0.08 -15.64 -5.77
CA ALA A 216 0.95 -15.94 -6.91
C ALA A 216 1.35 -17.43 -6.92
N MET A 217 1.72 -17.98 -5.76
CA MET A 217 2.06 -19.40 -5.60
C MET A 217 0.87 -20.33 -5.85
N VAL A 218 -0.35 -19.94 -5.48
CA VAL A 218 -1.57 -20.69 -5.81
C VAL A 218 -1.80 -20.73 -7.32
N LYS A 219 -1.67 -19.60 -8.01
CA LYS A 219 -1.86 -19.54 -9.47
C LYS A 219 -0.78 -20.28 -10.25
N THR A 220 0.41 -20.47 -9.68
CA THR A 220 1.50 -21.26 -10.27
C THR A 220 1.52 -22.72 -9.79
N GLY A 221 0.58 -23.13 -8.93
CA GLY A 221 0.45 -24.50 -8.46
C GLY A 221 1.41 -24.93 -7.33
N HIS A 222 2.18 -24.00 -6.76
CA HIS A 222 3.13 -24.29 -5.67
C HIS A 222 2.46 -24.38 -4.30
N VAL A 223 1.31 -23.72 -4.11
CA VAL A 223 0.55 -23.73 -2.84
C VAL A 223 -0.90 -24.05 -3.11
N SER A 224 -1.52 -24.86 -2.24
CA SER A 224 -2.96 -25.13 -2.36
C SER A 224 -3.79 -23.90 -2.02
N ALA A 225 -4.92 -23.71 -2.71
CA ALA A 225 -5.85 -22.61 -2.40
C ALA A 225 -6.37 -22.67 -0.95
N PHE A 226 -6.45 -23.86 -0.35
CA PHE A 226 -6.86 -24.00 1.06
C PHE A 226 -5.77 -23.49 2.02
N SER A 227 -4.50 -23.84 1.76
CA SER A 227 -3.36 -23.37 2.55
C SER A 227 -3.23 -21.85 2.50
N GLU A 228 -3.37 -21.23 1.32
CA GLU A 228 -3.39 -19.77 1.19
C GLU A 228 -4.51 -19.16 2.03
N LYS A 229 -5.75 -19.65 1.90
CA LYS A 229 -6.88 -19.12 2.68
C LYS A 229 -6.69 -19.25 4.19
N ARG A 230 -6.09 -20.34 4.65
CA ARG A 230 -5.75 -20.54 6.08
C ARG A 230 -4.77 -19.48 6.55
N VAL A 231 -3.67 -19.26 5.82
CA VAL A 231 -2.66 -18.27 6.19
C VAL A 231 -3.22 -16.85 6.11
N SER A 232 -3.94 -16.52 5.04
CA SER A 232 -4.63 -15.23 4.88
C SER A 232 -5.60 -14.95 6.02
N CYS A 233 -6.35 -15.96 6.48
CA CYS A 233 -7.20 -15.86 7.67
C CYS A 233 -6.38 -15.51 8.91
N SER A 234 -5.32 -16.25 9.21
CA SER A 234 -4.46 -15.98 10.36
C SER A 234 -3.84 -14.57 10.32
N ILE A 235 -3.34 -14.15 9.16
CA ILE A 235 -2.75 -12.81 8.99
C ILE A 235 -3.79 -11.72 9.26
N ASN A 236 -5.02 -11.86 8.77
CA ASN A 236 -6.05 -10.85 8.98
C ASN A 236 -6.52 -10.82 10.44
N THR A 237 -6.67 -11.98 11.08
CA THR A 237 -7.10 -12.10 12.48
C THR A 237 -6.04 -11.59 13.47
N TRP A 238 -4.77 -11.92 13.24
CA TRP A 238 -3.71 -11.71 14.25
C TRP A 238 -2.76 -10.56 13.95
N LEU A 239 -2.67 -10.10 12.69
CA LEU A 239 -1.71 -9.07 12.30
C LEU A 239 -2.38 -7.83 11.74
N ARG A 240 -3.08 -7.91 10.60
CA ARG A 240 -3.65 -6.73 9.92
C ARG A 240 -4.75 -6.07 10.75
N GLY A 241 -5.76 -6.84 11.19
CA GLY A 241 -6.89 -6.30 11.96
C GLY A 241 -6.44 -5.64 13.25
N PRO A 242 -5.73 -6.35 14.14
CA PRO A 242 -5.19 -5.78 15.38
C PRO A 242 -4.21 -4.62 15.14
N GLY A 243 -3.35 -4.72 14.14
CA GLY A 243 -2.37 -3.67 13.81
C GLY A 243 -3.02 -2.36 13.37
N ILE A 244 -4.04 -2.41 12.49
CA ILE A 244 -4.79 -1.22 12.09
C ILE A 244 -5.63 -0.68 13.26
N CYS A 245 -6.15 -1.55 14.14
CA CYS A 245 -6.84 -1.11 15.35
C CYS A 245 -5.89 -0.31 16.28
N ALA A 246 -4.68 -0.84 16.51
CA ALA A 246 -3.65 -0.16 17.29
C ALA A 246 -3.25 1.19 16.66
N PHE A 247 -3.08 1.24 15.33
CA PHE A 247 -2.90 2.49 14.59
C PHE A 247 -4.01 3.50 14.91
N CYS A 248 -5.28 3.10 14.81
CA CYS A 248 -6.41 4.00 15.10
C CYS A 248 -6.36 4.53 16.53
N THR A 249 -6.01 3.68 17.52
CA THR A 249 -5.84 4.09 18.91
C THR A 249 -4.74 5.14 19.07
N ILE A 250 -3.57 4.94 18.45
CA ILE A 250 -2.46 5.90 18.49
C ILE A 250 -2.88 7.24 17.85
N CYS A 251 -3.57 7.19 16.71
CA CYS A 251 -4.07 8.39 16.05
C CYS A 251 -5.06 9.17 16.91
N ILE A 252 -6.00 8.49 17.58
CA ILE A 252 -6.97 9.14 18.48
C ILE A 252 -6.25 9.79 19.66
N LEU A 253 -5.23 9.12 20.23
CA LEU A 253 -4.43 9.70 21.31
C LEU A 253 -3.64 10.93 20.84
N GLY A 254 -2.93 10.83 19.72
CA GLY A 254 -2.14 11.93 19.16
C GLY A 254 -2.99 13.12 18.71
N TRP A 255 -4.18 12.87 18.18
CA TRP A 255 -5.13 13.91 17.80
C TRP A 255 -5.76 14.62 19.01
N SER A 256 -6.17 13.85 20.03
CA SER A 256 -6.81 14.40 21.24
C SER A 256 -5.82 15.13 22.16
N ARG A 257 -4.54 14.77 22.08
CA ARG A 257 -3.44 15.38 22.84
C ARG A 257 -2.23 15.59 21.92
N PRO A 258 -2.26 16.61 21.03
CA PRO A 258 -1.15 16.90 20.14
C PRO A 258 0.14 17.09 20.91
N TYR A 259 1.24 16.56 20.37
CA TYR A 259 2.56 16.68 20.98
C TYR A 259 2.96 18.16 21.12
N PRO A 260 3.68 18.57 22.20
CA PRO A 260 4.10 19.96 22.38
C PRO A 260 4.81 20.53 21.15
N GLY A 261 4.44 21.75 20.77
CA GLY A 261 4.99 22.42 19.59
C GLY A 261 4.33 22.04 18.26
N THR A 262 3.33 21.16 18.25
CA THR A 262 2.55 20.87 17.04
C THR A 262 1.71 22.10 16.64
N PRO A 263 1.90 22.68 15.44
CA PRO A 263 1.09 23.81 14.97
C PRO A 263 -0.39 23.43 14.86
N PRO A 264 -1.34 24.32 15.18
CA PRO A 264 -2.77 24.03 15.03
C PRO A 264 -3.18 23.62 13.60
N ALA A 265 -2.51 24.19 12.59
CA ALA A 265 -2.75 23.84 11.17
C ALA A 265 -2.37 22.40 10.81
N HIS A 266 -1.52 21.74 11.61
CA HIS A 266 -1.12 20.35 11.42
C HIS A 266 -2.14 19.37 12.02
N VAL A 267 -3.02 19.85 12.90
CA VAL A 267 -4.06 19.03 13.51
C VAL A 267 -5.26 18.98 12.58
N MET A 268 -5.55 17.80 12.07
CA MET A 268 -6.70 17.57 11.19
C MET A 268 -8.00 18.00 11.89
N PRO A 269 -8.87 18.81 11.25
CA PRO A 269 -10.16 19.17 11.84
C PRO A 269 -11.02 17.94 12.17
N TRP A 270 -11.77 17.99 13.26
CA TRP A 270 -12.54 16.84 13.77
C TRP A 270 -13.49 16.24 12.72
N PHE A 271 -14.08 17.07 11.86
CA PHE A 271 -15.03 16.64 10.82
C PHE A 271 -14.36 15.91 9.65
N LEU A 272 -13.02 15.99 9.51
CA LEU A 272 -12.24 15.16 8.59
C LEU A 272 -11.64 13.96 9.34
N PHE A 273 -11.11 14.20 10.54
CA PHE A 273 -10.43 13.19 11.34
C PHE A 273 -11.31 11.97 11.64
N TRP A 274 -12.52 12.19 12.17
CA TRP A 274 -13.39 11.07 12.56
C TRP A 274 -13.83 10.22 11.37
N PRO A 275 -14.29 10.79 10.23
CA PRO A 275 -14.54 10.01 9.02
C PRO A 275 -13.30 9.26 8.51
N SER A 276 -12.12 9.89 8.48
CA SER A 276 -10.89 9.23 8.01
C SER A 276 -10.52 8.01 8.85
N ILE A 277 -10.53 8.15 10.19
CA ILE A 277 -10.25 7.04 11.11
C ILE A 277 -11.32 5.96 11.02
N ALA A 278 -12.60 6.33 10.87
CA ALA A 278 -13.68 5.38 10.69
C ALA A 278 -13.51 4.56 9.41
N VAL A 279 -13.12 5.18 8.29
CA VAL A 279 -12.85 4.49 7.02
C VAL A 279 -11.67 3.53 7.13
N VAL A 280 -10.59 3.92 7.80
CA VAL A 280 -9.42 3.06 8.04
C VAL A 280 -9.78 1.87 8.92
N PHE A 281 -10.49 2.10 10.03
CA PHE A 281 -10.96 1.03 10.90
C PHE A 281 -11.92 0.09 10.17
N PHE A 282 -12.88 0.64 9.43
CA PHE A 282 -13.83 -0.12 8.62
C PHE A 282 -13.12 -0.99 7.58
N ASN A 283 -12.10 -0.47 6.89
CA ASN A 283 -11.29 -1.24 5.95
C ASN A 283 -10.72 -2.50 6.61
N ALA A 284 -10.11 -2.37 7.78
CA ALA A 284 -9.54 -3.50 8.51
C ALA A 284 -10.58 -4.56 8.84
N GLN A 285 -11.71 -4.16 9.43
CA GLN A 285 -12.74 -5.11 9.86
C GLN A 285 -13.47 -5.76 8.67
N TYR A 286 -13.78 -4.97 7.64
CA TYR A 286 -14.45 -5.45 6.43
C TYR A 286 -13.63 -6.53 5.72
N TYR A 287 -12.34 -6.28 5.48
CA TYR A 287 -11.49 -7.27 4.81
C TYR A 287 -11.20 -8.48 5.71
N ALA A 288 -11.05 -8.30 7.02
CA ALA A 288 -10.92 -9.43 7.94
C ALA A 288 -12.15 -10.35 7.87
N GLN A 289 -13.36 -9.79 7.93
CA GLN A 289 -14.60 -10.56 7.81
C GLN A 289 -14.67 -11.33 6.48
N ARG A 290 -14.32 -10.69 5.35
CA ARG A 290 -14.32 -11.35 4.04
C ARG A 290 -13.33 -12.51 3.97
N VAL A 291 -12.11 -12.33 4.48
CA VAL A 291 -11.08 -13.37 4.42
C VAL A 291 -11.43 -14.54 5.33
N ILE A 292 -11.90 -14.27 6.55
CA ILE A 292 -12.35 -15.30 7.51
C ILE A 292 -13.54 -16.07 6.93
N GLY A 293 -14.55 -15.38 6.40
CA GLY A 293 -15.71 -16.01 5.76
C GLY A 293 -15.31 -16.91 4.59
N ASN A 294 -14.44 -16.42 3.70
CA ASN A 294 -13.93 -17.19 2.57
C ASN A 294 -13.18 -18.45 3.01
N TYR A 295 -12.40 -18.38 4.09
CA TYR A 295 -11.70 -19.54 4.64
C TYR A 295 -12.68 -20.62 5.11
N TYR A 296 -13.71 -20.27 5.88
CA TYR A 296 -14.68 -21.25 6.38
C TYR A 296 -15.57 -21.83 5.28
N ILE A 297 -15.98 -21.02 4.31
CA ILE A 297 -16.68 -21.52 3.11
C ILE A 297 -15.81 -22.55 2.39
N ARG A 298 -14.51 -22.25 2.21
CA ARG A 298 -13.60 -23.18 1.54
C ARG A 298 -13.36 -24.45 2.34
N LYS A 299 -13.23 -24.36 3.67
CA LYS A 299 -13.13 -25.50 4.59
C LYS A 299 -14.36 -26.41 4.45
N ALA A 300 -15.57 -25.83 4.46
CA ALA A 300 -16.81 -26.58 4.30
C ALA A 300 -16.91 -27.28 2.93
N GLN A 301 -16.55 -26.59 1.85
CA GLN A 301 -16.51 -27.18 0.50
C GLN A 301 -15.52 -28.35 0.41
N ASP A 302 -14.35 -28.24 1.03
CA ASP A 302 -13.34 -29.29 1.03
C ASP A 302 -13.81 -30.52 1.83
N HIS A 303 -14.42 -30.31 3.00
CA HIS A 303 -15.00 -31.37 3.81
C HIS A 303 -16.15 -32.09 3.09
N ALA A 304 -17.04 -31.33 2.43
CA ALA A 304 -18.14 -31.89 1.65
C ALA A 304 -17.63 -32.81 0.51
N LYS A 305 -16.55 -32.41 -0.18
CA LYS A 305 -15.91 -33.25 -1.21
C LYS A 305 -15.32 -34.54 -0.66
N ARG A 306 -14.93 -34.57 0.61
CA ARG A 306 -14.44 -35.76 1.32
C ARG A 306 -15.56 -36.59 1.96
N GLY A 307 -16.83 -36.21 1.79
CA GLY A 307 -17.96 -36.89 2.40
C GLY A 307 -18.15 -36.63 3.89
N ILE A 308 -17.44 -35.64 4.47
CA ILE A 308 -17.53 -35.28 5.89
C ILE A 308 -18.79 -34.43 6.12
N LYS A 309 -19.78 -34.98 6.81
CA LYS A 309 -21.09 -34.32 7.05
C LYS A 309 -21.09 -33.28 8.17
N ARG A 310 -20.15 -33.39 9.12
CA ARG A 310 -20.04 -32.46 10.26
C ARG A 310 -18.67 -31.79 10.22
N VAL A 311 -18.66 -30.50 9.94
CA VAL A 311 -17.45 -29.68 9.95
C VAL A 311 -17.32 -29.09 11.34
N ASP A 312 -16.35 -29.57 12.12
CA ASP A 312 -15.89 -28.82 13.27
C ASP A 312 -15.06 -27.64 12.74
N LEU A 313 -15.60 -26.44 12.89
CA LEU A 313 -14.95 -25.21 12.44
C LEU A 313 -13.68 -24.91 13.25
N HIS A 314 -13.60 -25.43 14.48
CA HIS A 314 -12.50 -25.17 15.42
C HIS A 314 -11.48 -26.31 15.53
N ALA A 315 -11.80 -27.51 15.04
CA ALA A 315 -10.81 -28.58 14.93
C ALA A 315 -9.70 -28.19 13.91
N SER A 316 -8.46 -28.17 14.41
CA SER A 316 -7.22 -27.73 13.74
C SER A 316 -6.49 -28.84 13.00
#